data_AF-A0A7K3W9L4-F1
#
_entry.id   AF-A0A7K3W9L4-F1
#
_cell.length_a   1.000
_cell.length_b   1.000
_cell.length_c   1.000
_cell.angle_alpha   90.00
_cell.angle_beta   90.00
_cell.angle_gamma   90.00
#
_symmetry.space_group_name_H-M   'P 1'
#
loop_
_entity.id
_entity.type
_entity.pdbx_description
1 polymer ?
#
loop_
_entity_poly.entity_id
_entity_poly.type
_entity_poly.pdbx_seq_one_letter_code
_entity_poly.pdbx_strand_id
1 'polypeptide(L)' 'MHVLACPYDGDAVQVVDLRRAGGGHPLVTCPTCGRRFELVGTRLVELPPGEEC' A
#
# COMPACT_ATOMS: atom_id res chain seq x y z
N MET A 1 -9.25 -0.01 16.52
CA MET A 1 -9.25 -0.29 15.08
C MET A 1 -8.18 0.60 14.46
N HIS A 2 -7.02 0.07 14.06
CA HIS A 2 -6.01 0.86 13.36
C HIS A 2 -6.44 0.97 11.89
N VAL A 3 -6.91 2.15 11.50
CA VAL A 3 -7.22 2.45 10.10
C VAL A 3 -5.92 2.91 9.45
N LEU A 4 -5.47 2.22 8.40
CA LEU A 4 -4.35 2.66 7.59
C LEU A 4 -4.85 3.78 6.68
N ALA A 5 -4.25 4.96 6.81
CA ALA A 5 -4.57 6.13 6.00
C ALA A 5 -3.40 6.45 5.06
N CYS A 6 -3.72 6.94 3.87
CA CYS A 6 -2.78 7.45 2.90
C CYS A 6 -2.07 8.67 3.50
N PRO A 7 -0.72 8.70 3.53
CA PRO A 7 0.01 9.84 4.11
C PRO A 7 -0.11 11.14 3.29
N TYR A 8 -0.61 11.07 2.05
CA TYR A 8 -0.71 12.23 1.15
C TYR A 8 -2.06 12.93 1.25
N ASP A 9 -3.16 12.17 1.27
CA ASP A 9 -4.53 12.71 1.24
C ASP A 9 -5.30 12.42 2.54
N GLY A 10 -4.77 11.59 3.44
CA GLY A 10 -5.47 11.17 4.67
C GLY A 10 -6.60 10.17 4.45
N ASP A 11 -6.90 9.80 3.20
CA ASP A 11 -7.95 8.84 2.84
C ASP A 11 -7.60 7.39 3.24
N ALA A 12 -8.58 6.51 3.36
CA ALA A 12 -8.36 5.13 3.76
C ALA A 12 -7.74 4.32 2.61
N VAL A 13 -6.64 3.61 2.88
CA VAL A 13 -6.06 2.69 1.89
C VAL A 13 -6.79 1.35 1.91
N GLN A 14 -6.93 0.75 0.72
CA GLN A 14 -7.57 -0.55 0.54
C GLN A 14 -6.51 -1.62 0.27
N VAL A 15 -6.59 -2.76 0.94
CA VAL A 15 -5.73 -3.91 0.64
C VAL A 15 -6.15 -4.49 -0.70
N VAL A 16 -5.27 -4.40 -1.69
CA VAL A 16 -5.55 -4.89 -3.05
C VAL A 16 -4.96 -6.27 -3.30
N ASP A 17 -3.88 -6.62 -2.57
CA ASP A 17 -3.26 -7.92 -2.71
C ASP A 17 -2.67 -8.39 -1.37
N LEU A 18 -3.16 -9.51 -0.87
CA LEU A 18 -2.62 -10.19 0.32
C LEU A 18 -1.54 -11.22 -0.07
N ARG A 19 -1.32 -11.46 -1.37
CA ARG A 19 -0.42 -12.48 -1.89
C ARG A 19 0.98 -11.89 -2.04
N ARG A 20 1.69 -11.82 -0.92
CA ARG A 20 3.16 -11.70 -0.81
C ARG A 20 3.82 -11.08 -2.05
N ALA A 21 3.76 -9.76 -2.21
CA ALA A 21 4.62 -9.12 -3.20
C ALA A 21 6.07 -9.33 -2.75
N GLY A 22 6.84 -10.16 -3.45
CA GLY A 22 8.31 -10.35 -3.33
C GLY A 22 8.93 -10.76 -1.99
N GLY A 23 8.27 -10.52 -0.85
CA GLY A 23 8.84 -10.55 0.50
C GLY A 23 7.85 -10.85 1.62
N GLY A 24 6.57 -11.08 1.32
CA GLY A 24 5.59 -11.52 2.33
C GLY A 24 4.63 -10.44 2.85
N HIS A 25 4.73 -9.23 2.32
CA HIS A 25 3.99 -8.06 2.80
C HIS A 25 2.72 -7.85 1.96
N PRO A 26 1.59 -7.44 2.58
CA PRO A 26 0.39 -7.13 1.82
C PRO A 26 0.51 -5.78 1.12
N LEU A 27 -0.03 -5.73 -0.09
CA LEU A 27 -0.09 -4.54 -0.93
C LEU A 27 -1.40 -3.82 -0.70
N VAL A 28 -1.30 -2.50 -0.49
CA VAL A 28 -2.43 -1.62 -0.31
C VAL A 28 -2.37 -0.48 -1.32
N THR A 29 -3.53 -0.01 -1.74
CA THR A 29 -3.66 1.08 -2.72
C THR A 29 -4.58 2.14 -2.14
N CYS A 30 -4.24 3.41 -2.36
CA CYS A 30 -5.15 4.50 -2.12
C CYS A 30 -6.08 4.68 -3.33
N PRO A 31 -7.40 4.49 -3.22
CA PRO A 31 -8.32 4.67 -4.33
C PRO A 31 -8.43 6.13 -4.78
N THR A 32 -8.09 7.09 -3.90
CA THR A 32 -8.20 8.53 -4.16
C THR A 32 -7.03 9.05 -4.98
N CYS A 33 -5.79 8.74 -4.58
CA CYS A 33 -4.59 9.22 -5.29
C CYS A 33 -3.97 8.19 -6.24
N GLY A 34 -4.47 6.94 -6.25
CA GLY A 34 -3.99 5.87 -7.13
C GLY A 34 -2.61 5.28 -6.77
N ARG A 35 -2.01 5.75 -5.67
CA ARG A 35 -0.69 5.30 -5.20
C ARG A 35 -0.77 3.92 -4.55
N ARG A 36 0.30 3.14 -4.71
CA ARG A 36 0.45 1.80 -4.16
C ARG A 36 1.48 1.82 -3.05
N PHE A 37 1.21 1.06 -2.00
CA PHE A 37 2.06 0.95 -0.84
C PHE A 37 2.21 -0.51 -0.44
N GLU A 38 3.39 -0.87 0.03
CA GLU A 38 3.63 -2.13 0.71
C GLU A 38 3.47 -1.91 2.22
N LEU A 39 2.68 -2.78 2.88
CA LEU A 39 2.49 -2.72 4.32
C LEU A 39 3.54 -3.59 5.03
N VAL A 40 4.60 -2.95 5.51
CA VAL A 40 5.67 -3.58 6.27
C VAL A 40 5.35 -3.47 7.76
N GLY A 41 4.62 -4.45 8.28
CA GLY A 41 4.12 -4.45 9.67
C GLY A 41 3.01 -3.41 9.85
N THR A 42 3.35 -2.25 10.42
CA THR A 42 2.44 -1.10 10.59
C THR A 42 2.83 0.11 9.75
N ARG A 43 3.84 -0.01 8.90
CA ARG A 43 4.35 1.08 8.07
C ARG A 43 3.95 0.90 6.62
N LEU A 44 3.45 1.97 6.01
CA LEU A 44 3.22 2.05 4.57
C LEU A 44 4.51 2.51 3.88
N VAL A 45 4.99 1.72 2.94
CA VAL A 45 6.15 2.03 2.09
C VAL A 45 5.63 2.24 0.69
N GLU A 46 5.81 3.44 0.12
CA GLU A 46 5.38 3.72 -1.25
C GLU A 46 6.16 2.83 -2.24
N LEU A 47 5.41 2.13 -3.09
CA LEU A 47 5.98 1.33 -4.16
C LEU A 47 6.10 2.22 -5.40
N PRO A 48 7.26 2.24 -6.09
CA PRO A 48 7.36 2.94 -7.36
C PRO A 48 6.34 2.34 -8.35
N PRO A 49 5.76 3.16 -9.25
CA PRO A 49 4.86 2.67 -10.27
C PRO A 49 5.65 1.81 -11.26
N GLY A 50 5.72 0.50 -10.99
CA GLY A 50 6.23 -0.55 -11.88
C GLY A 50 7.52 -0.19 -12.62
N GLU A 51 8.67 -0.44 -12.00
CA GLU A 51 9.81 -0.87 -12.83
C GLU A 51 9.46 -2.29 -13.27
N GLU A 52 8.91 -2.39 -14.49
CA GLU A 52 8.71 -3.64 -15.20
C GLU A 52 10.11 -4.25 -15.40
N CYS A 53 10.45 -5.28 -14.62
CA CYS A 53 11.72 -5.99 -14.77
C CYS A 53 11.67 -6.95 -15.98
#